data_AF-A0A662J825-F1
#
_entry.id   AF-A0A662J825-F1
#
_cell.length_a   1.000
_cell.length_b   1.000
_cell.length_c   1.000
_cell.angle_alpha   90.00
_cell.angle_beta   90.00
_cell.angle_gamma   90.00
#
_symmetry.space_group_name_H-M   'P 1'
#
loop_
_entity.id
_entity.type
_entity.pdbx_description
1 polymer ?
#
loop_
_entity_poly.entity_id
_entity_poly.type
_entity_poly.pdbx_seq_one_letter_code
_entity_poly.pdbx_strand_id
1 'polypeptide(L)' 'MKVRVKAPARLHFGFITPVRVEERCFGSLGAAVDEPATVVTARPAS' A
#
# COMPACT_ATOMS: atom_id res chain seq x y z
N MET A 1 -1.05 -12.72 24.24
CA MET A 1 -1.12 -12.94 22.77
C MET A 1 -0.33 -11.84 22.07
N LYS A 2 0.46 -12.16 21.03
CA LYS A 2 1.28 -11.20 20.27
C LYS A 2 1.08 -11.46 18.78
N VAL A 3 0.86 -10.42 17.99
CA VAL A 3 0.63 -10.52 16.54
C VAL A 3 1.73 -9.76 15.81
N ARG A 4 2.27 -10.35 14.74
CA ARG A 4 3.30 -9.75 13.89
C ARG A 4 2.82 -9.69 12.45
N VAL A 5 2.92 -8.50 11.84
CA VAL A 5 2.54 -8.23 10.45
C VAL A 5 3.77 -7.72 9.69
N LYS A 6 4.06 -8.30 8.52
CA LYS A 6 5.03 -7.77 7.54
C LYS A 6 4.23 -7.27 6.33
N ALA A 7 4.46 -6.04 5.90
CA ALA A 7 3.87 -5.46 4.70
C ALA A 7 4.99 -4.98 3.74
N PRO A 8 4.97 -5.37 2.45
CA PRO A 8 5.96 -4.93 1.47
C PRO A 8 5.80 -3.44 1.14
N ALA A 9 6.88 -2.79 0.69
CA ALA A 9 6.77 -1.43 0.14
C ALA A 9 6.13 -1.45 -1.25
N ARG A 10 5.58 -0.29 -1.64
CA ARG A 10 5.03 -0.06 -2.97
C ARG A 10 5.85 1.00 -3.69
N LEU A 11 6.42 0.63 -4.84
CA LEU A 11 6.90 1.59 -5.82
C LEU A 11 5.72 2.09 -6.65
N HIS A 12 5.56 3.41 -6.74
CA HIS A 12 4.45 4.05 -7.42
C HIS A 12 4.92 4.65 -8.75
N PHE A 13 4.27 4.25 -9.85
CA PHE A 13 4.66 4.67 -11.21
C PHE A 13 3.78 5.80 -11.77
N GLY A 14 3.10 6.52 -10.89
CA GLY A 14 2.26 7.66 -11.26
C GLY A 14 0.78 7.32 -11.42
N PHE A 15 0.03 8.35 -11.79
CA PHE A 15 -1.43 8.31 -11.85
C PHE A 15 -1.93 8.06 -13.27
N ILE A 16 -3.00 7.30 -13.37
CA ILE A 16 -3.79 7.11 -14.57
C ILE A 16 -5.09 7.89 -14.35
N THR A 17 -5.28 8.95 -15.11
CA THR A 17 -6.55 9.68 -15.18
C THR A 17 -7.22 9.32 -16.50
N PRO A 18 -8.32 8.55 -16.51
CA PRO A 18 -9.03 8.27 -17.74
C PRO A 18 -9.71 9.55 -18.22
N VAL A 19 -9.51 9.90 -19.49
CA VAL A 19 -9.78 11.23 -20.07
C VAL A 19 -11.29 11.51 -20.24
N ARG A 20 -12.18 10.56 -19.92
CA ARG A 20 -13.63 10.64 -20.16
C ARG A 20 -14.45 9.91 -19.09
N VAL A 21 -14.20 10.18 -17.82
CA VAL A 21 -15.14 9.77 -16.76
C VAL A 21 -15.76 11.04 -16.22
N GLU A 22 -17.09 11.11 -16.22
CA GLU A 22 -17.87 12.20 -15.62
C GLU A 22 -17.69 12.27 -14.10
N GLU A 23 -17.01 11.28 -13.52
CA GLU A 23 -16.60 11.16 -12.13
C GLU A 23 -15.07 11.20 -11.97
N ARG A 24 -14.60 11.50 -10.76
CA ARG A 24 -13.17 11.48 -10.40
C ARG A 24 -12.63 10.05 -10.34
N CYS A 25 -12.27 9.48 -11.49
CA CYS A 25 -11.60 8.20 -11.57
C CYS A 25 -10.07 8.39 -11.56
N PHE A 26 -9.41 7.99 -10.47
CA PHE A 26 -7.95 8.00 -10.37
C PHE A 26 -7.44 6.57 -10.17
N GLY A 27 -6.66 6.09 -11.14
CA GLY A 27 -5.93 4.84 -11.07
C GLY A 27 -4.44 5.08 -10.85
N SER A 28 -3.70 4.02 -10.57
CA SER A 28 -2.23 4.05 -10.62
C SER A 28 -1.65 2.66 -10.80
N LEU A 29 -0.47 2.59 -11.41
CA LEU A 29 0.32 1.38 -11.44
C LEU A 29 1.34 1.41 -10.30
N GLY A 30 1.59 0.26 -9.68
CA GLY A 30 2.68 0.13 -8.73
C GLY A 30 3.15 -1.32 -8.62
N ALA A 31 4.37 -1.49 -8.11
CA ALA A 31 4.96 -2.79 -7.83
C ALA A 31 5.16 -2.95 -6.33
N ALA A 32 4.79 -4.12 -5.81
CA ALA A 32 5.22 -4.52 -4.48
C ALA A 32 6.69 -4.96 -4.54
N VAL A 33 7.50 -4.50 -3.60
CA VAL A 33 8.88 -4.93 -3.44
C VAL A 33 9.06 -5.50 -2.04
N ASP A 34 9.83 -6.59 -1.95
CA ASP A 34 10.02 -7.28 -0.68
C ASP A 34 10.78 -6.42 0.34
N GLU A 35 11.65 -5.52 -0.13
CA GLU A 35 12.36 -4.55 0.71
C GLU A 35 12.42 -3.17 0.04
N PRO A 36 12.29 -2.06 0.82
CA PRO A 36 12.09 -2.04 2.27
C PRO A 36 10.69 -2.55 2.69
N ALA A 37 10.56 -3.11 3.89
CA ALA A 37 9.28 -3.57 4.41
C ALA A 37 8.91 -2.95 5.76
N THR A 38 7.61 -2.75 5.97
CA THR A 38 7.06 -2.34 7.26
C THR A 38 6.76 -3.58 8.10
N VAL A 39 7.35 -3.67 9.30
CA VAL A 39 7.09 -4.75 10.25
C VAL A 39 6.49 -4.17 11.53
N VAL A 40 5.26 -4.56 11.84
CA VAL A 40 4.55 -4.13 13.04
C VAL A 40 4.31 -5.31 13.97
N THR A 41 4.51 -5.08 15.26
CA THR A 41 4.23 -6.05 16.31
C THR A 41 3.25 -5.46 17.31
N ALA A 42 2.09 -6.09 17.45
CA ALA A 42 1.05 -5.67 18.38
C ALA A 42 0.95 -6.64 19.57
N ARG A 43 0.67 -6.07 20.75
CA ARG A 43 0.37 -6.79 22.00
C ARG A 43 -0.78 -6.07 22.72
N PRO A 44 -1.56 -6.77 23.56
CA PRO A 44 -2.54 -6.12 24.42
C PRO A 44 -1.92 -4.99 25.23
N ALA A 45 -2.67 -3.91 25.37
CA ALA A 45 -2.41 -2.92 26.40
C ALA A 45 -2.73 -3.57 27.76
N SER A 46 -1.89 -3.27 28.75
CA SER A 46 -2.08 -3.68 30.15
C SER A 46 -3.20 -2.89 30.79
#